data_AF-A0A660TY02-F1
#
_entry.id   AF-A0A660TY02-F1
#
_cell.length_a   1.000
_cell.length_b   1.000
_cell.length_c   1.000
_cell.angle_alpha   90.00
_cell.angle_beta   90.00
_cell.angle_gamma   90.00
#
_symmetry.space_group_name_H-M   'P 1'
#
loop_
_entity.id
_entity.type
_entity.pdbx_description
1 polymer ?
#
loop_
_entity_poly.entity_id
_entity_poly.type
_entity_poly.pdbx_seq_one_letter_code
_entity_poly.pdbx_strand_id
1 'polypeptide(L)' 'AGFVLVAEALSVILQVIHFKRTGGKRLFRMAPIHHHFELMGWAEPKIVVRFWILGIIFAVLGLVSFKVR' A
#
# COMPACT_ATOMS: atom_id res chain seq x y z
N ALA A 1 9.52 7.32 -0.90
CA ALA A 1 9.25 6.78 0.45
C ALA A 1 7.84 7.12 0.96
N GLY A 2 7.38 8.38 0.88
CA GLY A 2 6.10 8.80 1.47
C GLY A 2 4.86 8.02 0.98
N PHE A 3 4.72 7.79 -0.34
CA PHE A 3 3.53 7.11 -0.88
C PHE A 3 3.32 5.69 -0.32
N VAL A 4 4.40 4.91 -0.17
CA VAL A 4 4.31 3.52 0.31
C VAL A 4 3.79 3.49 1.76
N LEU A 5 4.28 4.40 2.61
CA LEU A 5 3.83 4.52 4.01
C LEU A 5 2.35 4.93 4.11
N VAL A 6 1.93 5.86 3.24
CA VAL A 6 0.52 6.28 3.17
C VAL A 6 -0.37 5.12 2.71
N ALA A 7 0.05 4.37 1.70
CA ALA A 7 -0.69 3.20 1.22
C ALA A 7 -0.82 2.11 2.30
N GLU A 8 0.25 1.86 3.05
CA GLU A 8 0.27 0.92 4.19
C GLU A 8 -0.70 1.35 5.29
N ALA A 9 -0.65 2.61 5.72
CA ALA A 9 -1.57 3.14 6.73
C ALA A 9 -3.03 3.14 6.25
N LEU A 10 -3.28 3.57 5.01
CA LEU A 10 -4.62 3.55 4.40
C LEU A 10 -5.18 2.13 4.32
N SER A 11 -4.34 1.13 4.01
CA SER A 11 -4.78 -0.26 3.96
C SER A 11 -5.29 -0.75 5.32
N VAL A 12 -4.65 -0.35 6.42
CA VAL A 12 -5.08 -0.67 7.79
C VAL A 12 -6.37 0.05 8.13
N ILE A 13 -6.47 1.35 7.84
CA ILE A 13 -7.69 2.13 8.09
C ILE A 13 -8.89 1.53 7.36
N LEU A 14 -8.75 1.26 6.06
CA LEU A 14 -9.81 0.65 5.25
C LEU A 14 -10.18 -0.75 5.75
N GLN A 15 -9.18 -1.56 6.11
CA GLN A 15 -9.42 -2.89 6.67
C GLN A 15 -10.22 -2.83 7.97
N VAL A 16 -9.84 -1.95 8.90
CA VAL A 16 -10.52 -1.80 10.20
C VAL A 16 -11.94 -1.27 10.02
N ILE A 17 -12.12 -0.24 9.19
CA ILE A 17 -13.45 0.32 8.90
C ILE A 17 -14.34 -0.75 8.27
N HIS A 18 -13.83 -1.48 7.28
CA HIS A 18 -14.60 -2.52 6.59
C HIS A 18 -14.95 -3.67 7.53
N PHE A 19 -14.00 -4.13 8.34
CA PHE A 19 -14.23 -5.21 9.32
C PHE A 19 -15.31 -4.84 10.34
N LYS A 20 -15.26 -3.61 10.88
CA LYS A 20 -16.28 -3.10 11.80
C LYS A 20 -17.65 -2.92 11.13
N ARG A 21 -17.69 -2.40 9.90
CA ARG A 21 -18.96 -2.16 9.18
C ARG A 21 -19.65 -3.43 8.68
N THR A 22 -18.88 -4.45 8.33
CA THR A 22 -19.42 -5.70 7.75
C THR A 22 -19.60 -6.81 8.78
N GLY A 23 -19.31 -6.54 10.07
CA GLY A 23 -19.44 -7.53 11.14
C GLY A 23 -18.43 -8.68 11.03
N GLY A 24 -17.26 -8.44 10.45
CA GLY A 24 -16.16 -9.41 10.43
C GLY A 24 -15.63 -9.80 9.06
N LYS A 25 -16.13 -9.23 7.95
CA LYS A 25 -15.54 -9.47 6.63
C LYS A 25 -14.28 -8.65 6.46
N ARG A 26 -13.26 -9.24 5.81
CA ARG A 26 -11.97 -8.60 5.55
C ARG A 26 -11.91 -8.14 4.11
N LEU A 27 -11.43 -6.91 3.87
CA LEU A 27 -11.26 -6.37 2.52
C LEU A 27 -9.99 -6.94 1.87
N PHE A 28 -8.89 -6.92 2.61
CA PHE A 28 -7.63 -7.56 2.25
C PHE A 28 -7.47 -8.85 3.05
N ARG A 29 -6.77 -9.85 2.50
CA ARG A 29 -6.41 -11.09 3.22
C ARG A 29 -5.75 -10.79 4.58
N MET A 30 -4.87 -9.80 4.59
CA MET A 30 -4.24 -9.22 5.79
C MET A 30 -3.90 -7.75 5.49
N ALA A 31 -3.95 -6.92 6.53
CA ALA A 31 -3.39 -5.57 6.49
C ALA A 31 -2.25 -5.52 7.52
N PRO A 32 -1.15 -4.83 7.24
CA PRO A 32 -0.93 -3.92 6.11
C PRO A 32 -0.79 -4.58 4.73
N ILE A 33 -0.81 -3.78 3.66
CA ILE A 33 -0.98 -4.27 2.28
C ILE A 33 0.18 -5.15 1.78
N HIS A 34 1.41 -5.01 2.27
CA HIS A 34 2.48 -5.95 1.89
C HIS A 34 2.19 -7.40 2.32
N HIS A 35 1.65 -7.64 3.52
CA HIS A 35 1.25 -8.99 3.96
C HIS A 35 0.10 -9.56 3.12
N HIS A 36 -0.75 -8.70 2.54
CA HIS A 36 -1.74 -9.16 1.58
C HIS A 36 -1.07 -9.88 0.40
N PHE A 37 0.01 -9.31 -0.14
CA PHE A 37 0.78 -9.88 -1.25
C PHE A 37 1.57 -11.13 -0.84
N GLU A 38 2.11 -11.18 0.38
CA GLU A 38 2.76 -12.39 0.92
C GLU A 38 1.77 -13.56 0.98
N LEU A 39 0.56 -13.32 1.48
CA LEU A 39 -0.51 -14.33 1.49
C LEU A 39 -1.05 -14.69 0.10
N MET A 40 -0.68 -13.94 -0.95
CA MET A 40 -0.93 -14.34 -2.34
C MET A 40 0.21 -15.20 -2.92
N GLY A 41 1.22 -15.53 -2.12
CA GLY A 41 2.37 -16.34 -2.52
C GLY A 41 3.52 -15.54 -3.15
N TRP A 42 3.59 -14.22 -2.95
CA TRP A 42 4.74 -13.45 -3.43
C TRP A 42 5.89 -13.54 -2.41
N ALA A 43 7.11 -13.75 -2.91
CA ALA A 43 8.31 -13.68 -2.08
C ALA A 43 8.52 -12.25 -1.58
N GLU A 44 8.87 -12.11 -0.30
CA GLU A 44 9.11 -10.81 0.35
C GLU A 44 10.04 -9.88 -0.44
N PRO A 45 11.21 -10.32 -0.97
CA PRO A 45 12.08 -9.43 -1.73
C PRO A 45 11.41 -8.88 -2.99
N LYS A 46 10.55 -9.67 -3.63
CA LYS A 46 9.79 -9.26 -4.83
C LYS A 46 8.78 -8.17 -4.49
N ILE A 47 8.16 -8.21 -3.32
CA ILE A 47 7.20 -7.20 -2.86
C ILE A 47 7.94 -5.89 -2.56
N VAL A 48 9.05 -5.97 -1.82
CA VAL A 48 9.87 -4.82 -1.45
C VAL A 48 10.34 -4.06 -2.70
N VAL A 49 10.91 -4.77 -3.68
CA VAL A 49 11.40 -4.14 -4.93
C VAL A 49 10.24 -3.49 -5.71
N ARG A 50 9.08 -4.12 -5.79
CA ARG A 50 7.90 -3.54 -6.46
C ARG A 50 7.40 -2.28 -5.75
N PHE A 51 7.41 -2.26 -4.43
CA PHE A 51 7.01 -1.09 -3.65
C PHE A 51 8.02 0.04 -3.80
N TRP A 52 9.31 -0.26 -3.93
CA TRP A 52 10.32 0.75 -4.25
C TRP A 52 10.12 1.35 -5.62
N ILE A 53 9.84 0.54 -6.65
CA ILE A 53 9.54 1.03 -8.00
C ILE A 53 8.35 2.00 -7.96
N LEU A 54 7.24 1.62 -7.31
CA LEU A 54 6.10 2.50 -7.12
C LEU A 54 6.49 3.77 -6.35
N GLY A 55 7.25 3.63 -5.27
CA GLY A 55 7.73 4.76 -4.48
C GLY A 55 8.57 5.76 -5.28
N ILE A 56 9.38 5.29 -6.23
CA ILE A 56 10.17 6.13 -7.14
C ILE A 56 9.27 6.81 -8.16
N ILE A 57 8.32 6.10 -8.76
CA ILE A 57 7.36 6.68 -9.71
C ILE A 57 6.59 7.84 -9.06
N PHE A 58 6.03 7.63 -7.87
CA PHE A 58 5.32 8.68 -7.15
C PHE A 58 6.24 9.83 -6.70
N ALA A 59 7.51 9.55 -6.39
CA ALA A 59 8.48 10.61 -6.10
C ALA A 59 8.75 11.48 -7.33
N VAL A 60 8.98 10.88 -8.50
CA VAL A 60 9.17 11.62 -9.76
C VAL A 60 7.92 12.42 -10.12
N LEU A 61 6.72 11.83 -10.00
CA LEU A 61 5.47 12.54 -10.23
C LEU A 61 5.33 13.75 -9.29
N GLY A 62 5.64 13.60 -8.00
CA GLY A 62 5.63 14.71 -7.06
C GLY A 62 6.59 15.83 -7.45
N LEU A 63 7.79 15.50 -7.94
CA LEU A 63 8.76 16.49 -8.42
C LEU A 63 8.28 17.20 -9.69
N VAL A 64 7.68 16.48 -10.64
CA VAL A 64 7.11 17.06 -11.87
C VAL A 64 5.92 17.96 -11.54
N SER A 65 5.03 17.54 -10.64
CA SER A 65 3.91 18.37 -10.16
C SER A 65 4.39 19.66 -9.49
N PHE A 66 5.53 19.62 -8.78
CA PHE A 66 6.12 20.81 -8.17
C PHE A 66 6.67 21.81 -9.19
N LYS A 67 6.98 21.36 -10.42
CA LYS A 67 7.45 22.20 -11.53
C LYS A 67 6.32 22.82 -12.35
N VAL A 68 5.06 22.59 -11.98
CA VAL A 68 3.89 23.32 -12.51
C VAL A 68 3.81 24.69 -11.85
N ARG A 69 4.86 25.49 -12.06
CA ARG A 69 4.87 26.94 -11.99
C ARG A 69 6.04 27.49 -12.79
#